data_AF-A0A485AK78-F1
#
_entry.id   AF-A0A485AK78-F1
#
_cell.length_a   1.000
_cell.length_b   1.000
_cell.length_c   1.000
_cell.angle_alpha   90.00
_cell.angle_beta   90.00
_cell.angle_gamma   90.00
#
_symmetry.space_group_name_H-M   'P 1'
#
loop_
_entity.id
_entity.type
_entity.pdbx_description
1 polymer ?
#
loop_
_entity_poly.entity_id
_entity_poly.type
_entity_poly.pdbx_seq_one_letter_code
_entity_poly.pdbx_strand_id
1 'polypeptide(L)' 'MTIKKSLIIGATVAAIFTAPAALAFKEYPAGEPVTMNEMEIAAVYLQPIDMEPRGMGLAGSEIRYPSGGRYSCG' A
#
# COMPACT_ATOMS: atom_id res chain seq x y z
N MET A 1 -6.11 45.87 -3.75
CA MET A 1 -5.27 44.86 -3.08
C MET A 1 -5.65 43.47 -3.60
N THR A 2 -5.24 43.15 -4.83
CA THR A 2 -5.71 42.01 -5.64
C THR A 2 -4.68 40.89 -5.76
N ILE A 3 -3.50 41.05 -5.15
CA ILE A 3 -2.41 40.07 -5.16
C ILE A 3 -2.36 39.38 -3.80
N LYS A 4 -3.37 38.55 -3.50
CA LYS A 4 -3.34 37.55 -2.39
C LYS A 4 -4.24 36.35 -2.68
N LYS A 5 -5.38 36.54 -3.36
CA LYS A 5 -6.33 35.45 -3.69
C LYS A 5 -5.78 34.43 -4.71
N SER A 6 -5.02 34.88 -5.71
CA SER A 6 -4.45 33.98 -6.73
C SER A 6 -3.39 33.01 -6.18
N LEU A 7 -2.64 33.45 -5.18
CA LEU A 7 -1.57 32.65 -4.55
C LEU A 7 -2.15 31.54 -3.67
N ILE A 8 -3.30 31.79 -3.03
CA ILE A 8 -4.02 30.81 -2.23
C ILE A 8 -4.64 29.71 -3.13
N ILE A 9 -5.15 30.07 -4.30
CA ILE A 9 -5.70 29.12 -5.28
C ILE A 9 -4.58 28.28 -5.93
N GLY A 10 -3.43 28.89 -6.22
CA GLY A 10 -2.26 28.14 -6.74
C GLY A 10 -1.70 27.13 -5.74
N ALA A 11 -1.68 27.48 -4.44
CA ALA A 11 -1.18 26.61 -3.39
C ALA A 11 -2.08 25.37 -3.14
N THR A 12 -3.40 25.50 -3.27
CA THR A 12 -4.32 24.38 -3.09
C THR A 12 -4.27 23.38 -4.25
N VAL A 13 -4.05 23.85 -5.48
CA VAL A 13 -3.89 22.96 -6.64
C VAL A 13 -2.57 22.20 -6.58
N ALA A 14 -1.47 22.84 -6.16
CA ALA A 14 -0.18 22.16 -6.02
C ALA A 14 -0.18 21.05 -4.95
N ALA A 15 -0.96 21.20 -3.88
CA ALA A 15 -1.08 20.21 -2.81
C ALA A 15 -1.77 18.89 -3.23
N ILE A 16 -2.59 18.91 -4.29
CA ILE A 16 -3.28 17.71 -4.79
C ILE A 16 -2.33 16.84 -5.63
N PHE A 17 -1.35 17.47 -6.30
CA PHE A 17 -0.42 16.75 -7.20
C PHE A 17 0.79 16.12 -6.49
N THR A 18 1.08 16.47 -5.23
CA THR A 18 2.15 15.84 -4.44
C THR A 18 1.71 14.57 -3.70
N ALA A 19 0.47 14.11 -3.91
CA ALA A 19 -0.10 12.95 -3.23
C ALA A 19 0.22 11.53 -3.79
N PRO A 20 1.03 11.27 -4.85
CA PRO A 20 1.20 9.89 -5.30
C PRO A 20 2.13 9.05 -4.41
N ALA A 21 2.75 9.61 -3.37
CA ALA A 21 3.62 8.85 -2.46
C ALA A 21 2.85 7.90 -1.49
N ALA A 22 1.51 7.96 -1.43
CA ALA A 22 0.70 7.15 -0.51
C ALA A 22 0.40 5.72 -1.02
N LEU A 23 0.88 5.34 -2.21
CA LEU A 23 0.79 3.97 -2.74
C LEU A 23 2.06 3.15 -2.45
N ALA A 24 2.83 3.50 -1.42
CA ALA A 24 3.91 2.64 -0.95
C ALA A 24 3.31 1.37 -0.31
N PHE A 25 3.91 0.20 -0.60
CA PHE A 25 3.51 -1.08 -0.02
C PHE A 25 3.41 -0.98 1.50
N LYS A 26 2.19 -1.00 2.02
CA LYS A 26 1.94 -0.87 3.45
C LYS A 26 1.92 -2.24 4.10
N GLU A 27 2.85 -2.42 5.03
CA GLU A 27 3.01 -3.61 5.84
C GLU A 27 2.22 -3.47 7.15
N TYR A 28 1.54 -4.54 7.55
CA TYR A 28 0.77 -4.60 8.78
C TYR A 28 1.24 -5.79 9.63
N PRO A 29 1.64 -5.59 10.89
CA PRO A 29 2.09 -6.67 11.75
C PRO A 29 0.91 -7.59 12.08
N ALA A 30 1.16 -8.90 12.00
CA ALA A 30 0.22 -9.94 12.39
C ALA A 30 0.60 -10.48 13.78
N GLY A 31 0.28 -9.70 14.81
CA GLY A 31 0.61 -10.03 16.20
C GLY A 31 2.04 -9.67 16.59
N GLU A 32 2.49 -10.24 17.71
CA GLU A 32 3.83 -10.00 18.27
C GLU A 32 4.85 -11.02 17.73
N PRO A 33 6.11 -10.63 17.51
CA PRO A 33 7.18 -11.56 17.17
C PRO A 33 7.39 -12.62 18.26
N VAL A 34 7.71 -13.85 17.84
CA VAL A 34 7.97 -14.97 18.75
C VAL A 34 9.39 -15.46 18.55
N THR A 35 10.16 -15.56 19.64
CA THR A 35 11.48 -16.19 19.64
C THR A 35 11.36 -17.67 19.95
N MET A 36 11.70 -18.53 19.00
CA MET A 36 11.70 -19.99 19.15
C MET A 36 12.90 -20.60 18.43
N ASN A 37 13.51 -21.62 19.04
CA ASN A 37 14.66 -22.33 18.48
C ASN A 37 15.79 -21.37 18.04
N GLU A 38 16.08 -20.35 18.85
CA GLU A 38 17.11 -19.34 18.60
C GLU A 38 16.86 -18.44 17.37
N MET A 39 15.64 -18.44 16.81
CA MET A 39 15.22 -17.57 15.72
C MET A 39 14.05 -16.66 16.13
N GLU A 40 14.01 -15.46 15.56
CA GLU A 40 12.88 -14.54 15.69
C GLU A 40 11.93 -14.71 14.51
N ILE A 41 10.68 -15.08 14.79
CA ILE A 41 9.65 -15.33 13.79
C ILE A 41 8.61 -14.23 13.89
N ALA A 42 8.51 -13.40 12.86
CA ALA A 42 7.53 -12.32 12.73
C ALA A 42 6.61 -12.55 11.53
N ALA A 43 5.32 -12.27 11.70
CA ALA A 43 4.33 -12.39 10.63
C ALA A 43 3.84 -10.99 10.23
N VAL A 44 3.80 -10.73 8.93
CA VAL A 44 3.36 -9.45 8.35
C VAL A 44 2.50 -9.75 7.13
N TYR A 45 1.41 -9.01 6.96
CA TYR A 45 0.62 -9.02 5.74
C TYR A 45 0.71 -7.66 5.03
N LEU A 46 0.72 -7.70 3.71
CA LEU A 46 0.74 -6.51 2.86
C LEU A 46 -0.24 -6.67 1.69
N GLN A 47 -0.34 -5.64 0.86
CA GLN A 47 -1.09 -5.74 -0.39
C GLN A 47 -0.50 -6.84 -1.28
N PRO A 48 -1.32 -7.57 -2.04
CA PRO A 48 -0.77 -8.63 -2.84
C PRO A 48 0.10 -8.13 -3.98
N ILE A 49 1.08 -8.95 -4.34
CA ILE A 49 2.12 -8.61 -5.30
C ILE A 49 2.18 -9.65 -6.40
N ASP A 50 2.60 -9.24 -7.59
CA ASP A 50 2.96 -10.19 -8.64
C ASP A 50 4.34 -10.79 -8.35
N MET A 51 4.46 -12.10 -8.51
CA MET A 51 5.69 -12.86 -8.30
C MET A 51 6.06 -13.64 -9.55
N GLU A 52 7.35 -13.89 -9.74
CA GLU A 52 7.90 -14.76 -10.78
C GLU A 52 8.82 -15.81 -10.11
N PRO A 53 8.72 -17.12 -10.44
CA PRO A 53 7.88 -17.71 -11.47
C PRO A 53 6.39 -17.77 -11.10
N ARG A 54 5.53 -17.53 -12.09
CA ARG A 54 4.08 -17.69 -11.94
C ARG A 54 3.69 -19.18 -11.90
N GLY A 55 2.55 -19.49 -11.28
CA GLY A 55 1.87 -20.78 -11.42
C GLY A 55 1.81 -21.69 -10.18
N MET A 56 2.62 -21.44 -9.14
CA MET A 56 2.49 -22.16 -7.86
C MET A 56 1.49 -21.50 -6.89
N GLY A 57 1.37 -20.17 -6.96
CA GLY A 57 0.44 -19.38 -6.16
C GLY A 57 -0.68 -18.78 -6.99
N LEU A 58 -1.68 -18.25 -6.31
CA LEU A 58 -2.65 -17.35 -6.94
C LEU A 58 -1.90 -16.14 -7.51
N ALA A 59 -2.35 -15.66 -8.66
CA ALA A 59 -1.84 -14.41 -9.20
C ALA A 59 -2.04 -13.28 -8.18
N GLY A 60 -1.35 -12.16 -8.41
CA GLY A 60 -1.77 -10.85 -7.95
C GLY A 60 -3.26 -10.70 -8.22
N SER A 61 -3.76 -10.03 -9.23
CA SER A 61 -5.20 -9.71 -9.42
C SER A 61 -6.36 -10.65 -8.93
N GLU A 62 -6.13 -11.95 -8.66
CA GLU A 62 -7.09 -12.92 -8.16
C GLU A 62 -7.25 -13.05 -6.62
N ILE A 63 -6.28 -12.70 -5.76
CA ILE A 63 -6.51 -12.88 -4.30
C ILE A 63 -7.71 -12.00 -3.86
N ARG A 64 -8.58 -12.57 -3.04
CA ARG A 64 -9.79 -11.90 -2.57
C ARG A 64 -9.60 -11.51 -1.11
N TYR A 65 -9.86 -10.25 -0.79
CA TYR A 65 -9.91 -9.82 0.59
C TYR A 65 -11.11 -10.46 1.29
N PRO A 66 -11.01 -10.77 2.60
CA PRO A 66 -12.16 -11.25 3.37
C PRO A 66 -13.35 -10.28 3.38
N SER A 67 -13.12 -9.00 3.03
CA SER A 67 -14.15 -7.98 2.79
C SER A 67 -14.85 -8.06 1.43
N GLY A 68 -14.53 -9.05 0.58
CA GLY A 68 -15.19 -9.31 -0.71
C GLY A 68 -14.60 -8.56 -1.92
N GLY A 69 -13.61 -7.68 -1.72
CA GLY A 69 -12.93 -6.98 -2.81
C GLY A 69 -11.85 -7.82 -3.50
N ARG A 70 -11.76 -7.74 -4.83
CA ARG A 70 -10.57 -8.12 -5.60
C ARG A 70 -9.71 -6.89 -5.81
N TYR A 71 -8.40 -7.03 -5.74
CA TYR A 71 -7.51 -5.96 -6.12
C TYR A 71 -7.26 -6.03 -7.63
N SER A 72 -7.29 -4.86 -8.26
CA SER A 72 -6.84 -4.69 -9.63
C SER A 72 -5.46 -4.06 -9.55
N CYS A 73 -4.41 -4.84 -9.76
CA CYS A 73 -3.16 -4.24 -10.23
C CYS A 73 -3.48 -3.62 -11.60
N GLY A 74 -3.37 -2.30 -11.68
CA GLY A 74 -3.58 -1.53 -12.91
C GLY A 74 -2.44 -1.70 -13.89
#